data_AF-A0AAU4EYI9-F1
#
_entry.id   AF-A0AAU4EYI9-F1
#
_cell.length_a   1.000
_cell.length_b   1.000
_cell.length_c   1.000
_cell.angle_alpha   90.00
_cell.angle_beta   90.00
_cell.angle_gamma   90.00
#
_symmetry.space_group_name_H-M   'P 1'
#
loop_
_entity.id
_entity.type
_entity.pdbx_description
1 polymer ?
#
loop_
_entity_poly.entity_id
_entity_poly.type
_entity_poly.pdbx_seq_one_letter_code
_entity_poly.pdbx_strand_id
1 'polypeptide(L)'
;MIHVEQRLSPDEQRALLVQLGKLLREHRADAGRPAVVDFRQVGKHVEVEGHNAATPDGLADLFGRLRQGMYAEERGTWLQARFTLAPDGTFDFDFALDDEPVWTDPPEATAFPEELGEFPRPDEHVPDWWRIRAQLPLGVVFRIADVGGPETDRPLLTDTEAPLVLQYLEREAVVHESPDGDERFHSDGTWIWSAAVPRLLAEFGLPPEPDLVAHIRRYHFQPPYVEPLVRRTAEADLLGKPRPKPGRTDGKTTGGDVVAALETTPDPSLDDEELLTVLVQRLGEHGVWPEAYRVGDRADGTWCLNYTPDGWEVAAYADGAPREPKHFGRLEDAAQQLLGALLLHPARMTAGHETPLETARELADWPVHPAPGEPPLTLLRNKRITRLVAGTVVLRFGEEPGNLVHHGEVRFATTSLPLERERVQRSYRLRRPVHVITGITVPWANLPGGAVAYVLPKTIAEHESDGSLERIE
;
A
#
# COMPACT_ATOMS: atom_id res chain seq x y z
N MET A 1 -32.95 -5.50 -28.94
CA MET A 1 -33.43 -4.13 -29.18
C MET A 1 -34.15 -3.70 -27.91
N ILE A 2 -33.42 -3.09 -26.99
CA ILE A 2 -33.99 -2.47 -25.80
C ILE A 2 -34.15 -0.98 -26.14
N HIS A 3 -35.32 -0.42 -25.86
CA HIS A 3 -35.58 1.00 -25.97
C HIS A 3 -34.61 1.75 -25.05
N VAL A 4 -33.67 2.49 -25.64
CA VAL A 4 -32.95 3.55 -24.95
C VAL A 4 -34.01 4.60 -24.60
N GLU A 5 -34.51 4.56 -23.36
CA GLU A 5 -35.29 5.67 -22.81
C GLU A 5 -34.46 6.95 -22.97
N GLN A 6 -35.13 8.00 -23.45
CA GLN A 6 -34.54 9.24 -23.91
C GLN A 6 -33.49 9.78 -22.94
N ARG A 7 -32.32 10.13 -23.48
CA ARG A 7 -31.32 10.98 -22.82
C ARG A 7 -32.04 12.17 -22.16
N LEU A 8 -31.88 12.32 -20.84
CA LEU A 8 -32.53 13.38 -20.09
C LEU A 8 -32.04 14.73 -20.61
N SER A 9 -32.98 15.65 -20.81
CA SER A 9 -32.66 17.05 -21.08
C SER A 9 -31.92 17.69 -19.88
N PRO A 10 -31.15 18.77 -20.09
CA PRO A 10 -30.49 19.48 -18.98
C PRO A 10 -31.44 19.88 -17.85
N ASP A 11 -32.69 20.23 -18.17
CA ASP A 11 -33.70 20.61 -17.19
C ASP A 11 -34.19 19.41 -16.36
N GLU A 12 -34.34 18.23 -16.98
CA GLU A 12 -34.71 16.99 -16.28
C GLU A 12 -33.57 16.47 -15.40
N GLN A 13 -32.32 16.55 -15.88
CA GLN A 13 -31.14 16.25 -15.07
C GLN A 13 -31.07 17.18 -13.86
N ARG A 14 -31.27 18.49 -14.06
CA ARG A 14 -31.33 19.47 -12.98
C ARG A 14 -32.46 19.19 -12.00
N ALA A 15 -33.62 18.72 -12.48
CA ALA A 15 -34.73 18.35 -11.62
C ALA A 15 -34.36 17.17 -10.70
N LEU A 16 -33.66 16.16 -11.21
CA LEU A 16 -33.14 15.04 -10.39
C LEU A 16 -32.09 15.52 -9.38
N LEU A 17 -31.15 16.38 -9.78
CA LEU A 17 -30.15 16.96 -8.87
C LEU A 17 -30.80 17.78 -7.74
N VAL A 18 -31.88 18.51 -8.03
CA VAL A 18 -32.67 19.22 -7.02
C VAL A 18 -33.39 18.24 -6.08
N GLN A 19 -33.87 17.10 -6.58
CA GLN A 19 -34.46 16.04 -5.74
C GLN A 19 -33.41 15.41 -4.82
N LEU A 20 -32.22 15.10 -5.34
CA LEU A 20 -31.06 14.64 -4.55
C LEU A 20 -30.72 15.64 -3.43
N GLY A 21 -30.58 16.93 -3.77
CA GLY A 21 -30.27 17.97 -2.80
C GLY A 21 -31.34 18.16 -1.72
N LYS A 22 -32.62 17.97 -2.05
CA LYS A 22 -33.72 17.99 -1.06
C LYS A 22 -33.64 16.79 -0.12
N LEU A 23 -33.49 15.58 -0.67
CA LEU A 23 -33.42 14.36 0.11
C LEU A 23 -32.20 14.36 1.05
N LEU A 24 -31.05 14.79 0.54
CA LEU A 24 -29.82 14.94 1.32
C LEU A 24 -29.95 15.98 2.43
N ARG A 25 -30.64 17.10 2.18
CA ARG A 25 -30.89 18.14 3.18
C ARG A 25 -31.72 17.63 4.36
N GLU A 26 -32.66 16.74 4.11
CA GLU A 26 -33.52 16.13 5.15
C GLU A 26 -32.74 15.12 6.01
N HIS A 27 -31.70 14.50 5.46
CA HIS A 27 -30.94 13.40 6.09
C HIS A 27 -29.53 13.81 6.54
N ARG A 28 -29.20 15.12 6.52
CA ARG A 28 -27.90 15.62 7.01
C ARG A 28 -27.84 15.60 8.54
N ALA A 29 -26.67 15.27 9.08
CA ALA A 29 -26.45 15.22 10.53
C ALA A 29 -26.22 16.61 11.14
N ASP A 30 -25.41 17.45 10.48
CA ASP A 30 -25.12 18.83 10.87
C ASP A 30 -25.49 19.81 9.75
N ALA A 31 -26.41 20.72 10.05
CA ALA A 31 -26.88 21.74 9.13
C ALA A 31 -25.86 22.85 8.85
N GLY A 32 -24.86 23.04 9.72
CA GLY A 32 -23.82 24.06 9.61
C GLY A 32 -22.59 23.62 8.81
N ARG A 33 -22.54 22.36 8.37
CA ARG A 33 -21.43 21.77 7.59
C ARG A 33 -21.93 21.25 6.24
N PRO A 34 -21.06 21.19 5.21
CA PRO A 34 -21.41 20.53 3.96
C PRO A 34 -21.79 19.06 4.19
N ALA A 35 -22.74 18.56 3.43
CA ALA A 35 -23.06 17.14 3.34
C ALA A 35 -22.60 16.63 1.97
N VAL A 36 -21.91 15.50 1.94
CA VAL A 36 -21.38 14.90 0.70
C VAL A 36 -21.93 13.49 0.58
N VAL A 37 -22.32 13.12 -0.64
CA VAL A 37 -22.66 11.73 -0.99
C VAL A 37 -21.79 11.30 -2.15
N ASP A 38 -21.03 10.24 -1.92
CA ASP A 38 -20.28 9.52 -2.95
C ASP A 38 -21.12 8.33 -3.42
N PHE A 39 -21.35 8.25 -4.72
CA PHE A 39 -22.12 7.19 -5.36
C PHE A 39 -21.24 6.44 -6.35
N ARG A 40 -21.29 5.12 -6.32
CA ARG A 40 -20.59 4.24 -7.25
C ARG A 40 -21.53 3.12 -7.69
N GLN A 41 -21.57 2.82 -8.98
CA GLN A 41 -22.37 1.71 -9.52
C GLN A 41 -21.70 1.04 -10.72
N VAL A 42 -21.67 -0.30 -10.72
CA VAL A 42 -21.36 -1.14 -11.87
C VAL A 42 -22.30 -2.33 -11.91
N GLY A 43 -23.09 -2.45 -12.97
CA GLY A 43 -24.18 -3.42 -13.06
C GLY A 43 -25.12 -3.30 -11.86
N LYS A 44 -25.22 -4.39 -11.08
CA LYS A 44 -26.05 -4.48 -9.87
C LYS A 44 -25.32 -4.07 -8.58
N HIS A 45 -24.01 -3.92 -8.62
CA HIS A 45 -23.23 -3.49 -7.45
C HIS A 45 -23.39 -1.98 -7.30
N VAL A 46 -23.90 -1.53 -6.15
CA VAL A 46 -24.18 -0.13 -5.85
C VAL A 46 -23.64 0.20 -4.47
N GLU A 47 -22.85 1.26 -4.38
CA GLU A 47 -22.35 1.81 -3.12
C GLU A 47 -22.76 3.28 -3.00
N VAL A 48 -23.30 3.63 -1.83
CA VAL A 48 -23.64 5.01 -1.48
C VAL A 48 -23.05 5.31 -0.12
N GLU A 49 -22.13 6.27 -0.08
CA GLU A 49 -21.43 6.66 1.14
C GLU A 49 -21.75 8.12 1.47
N GLY A 50 -22.20 8.35 2.70
CA GLY A 50 -22.61 9.67 3.18
C GLY A 50 -21.61 10.24 4.18
N HIS A 51 -21.09 11.43 3.88
CA HIS A 51 -20.28 12.22 4.80
C HIS A 51 -21.14 13.37 5.36
N ASN A 52 -21.31 13.42 6.68
CA ASN A 52 -22.27 14.32 7.36
C ASN A 52 -23.74 14.11 6.90
N ALA A 53 -24.07 12.92 6.37
CA ALA A 53 -25.42 12.57 5.95
C ALA A 53 -25.68 11.07 6.04
N ALA A 54 -26.93 10.71 6.34
CA ALA A 54 -27.41 9.33 6.18
C ALA A 54 -27.71 9.02 4.70
N THR A 55 -27.70 7.74 4.34
CA THR A 55 -27.87 7.25 2.97
C THR A 55 -29.19 6.48 2.80
N PRO A 56 -30.35 7.17 2.72
CA PRO A 56 -31.63 6.51 2.50
C PRO A 56 -31.70 5.87 1.09
N ASP A 57 -32.44 4.76 0.97
CA ASP A 57 -32.59 3.96 -0.26
C ASP A 57 -32.92 4.81 -1.51
N GLY A 58 -33.72 5.87 -1.34
CA GLY A 58 -34.11 6.75 -2.44
C GLY A 58 -32.97 7.54 -3.08
N LEU A 59 -31.80 7.68 -2.43
CA LEU A 59 -30.63 8.32 -3.05
C LEU A 59 -30.08 7.46 -4.20
N ALA A 60 -29.91 6.15 -3.96
CA ALA A 60 -29.38 5.22 -4.95
C ALA A 60 -30.25 5.22 -6.22
N ASP A 61 -31.58 5.19 -6.06
CA ASP A 61 -32.53 5.26 -7.18
C ASP A 61 -32.41 6.56 -7.99
N LEU A 62 -32.26 7.71 -7.31
CA LEU A 62 -32.10 9.00 -7.98
C LEU A 62 -30.79 9.10 -8.75
N PHE A 63 -29.68 8.62 -8.18
CA PHE A 63 -28.41 8.55 -8.90
C PHE A 63 -28.47 7.57 -10.06
N GLY A 64 -29.06 6.38 -9.90
CA GLY A 64 -29.23 5.39 -10.96
C GLY A 64 -30.03 5.94 -12.14
N ARG A 65 -31.13 6.65 -11.88
CA ARG A 65 -31.92 7.34 -12.90
C ARG A 65 -31.14 8.46 -13.59
N LEU A 66 -30.39 9.26 -12.83
CA LEU A 66 -29.54 10.30 -13.39
C LEU A 66 -28.46 9.69 -14.30
N ARG A 67 -27.79 8.62 -13.85
CA ARG A 67 -26.78 7.87 -14.59
C ARG A 67 -27.32 7.30 -15.89
N GLN A 68 -28.47 6.63 -15.83
CA GLN A 68 -29.14 6.09 -17.02
C GLN A 68 -29.51 7.21 -18.00
N GLY A 69 -30.07 8.31 -17.49
CA GLY A 69 -30.47 9.45 -18.29
C GLY A 69 -29.33 10.27 -18.88
N MET A 70 -28.13 10.17 -18.31
CA MET A 70 -26.90 10.81 -18.80
C MET A 70 -26.12 9.95 -19.78
N TYR A 71 -26.58 8.71 -20.07
CA TYR A 71 -25.97 7.87 -21.09
C TYR A 71 -25.97 8.56 -22.46
N ALA A 72 -24.83 8.47 -23.13
CA ALA A 72 -24.60 8.99 -24.45
C ALA A 72 -23.91 7.91 -25.30
N GLU A 73 -24.47 7.56 -26.46
CA GLU A 73 -23.92 6.50 -27.33
C GLU A 73 -22.48 6.80 -27.77
N GLU A 74 -22.16 8.08 -27.94
CA GLU A 74 -20.83 8.57 -28.29
C GLU A 74 -19.81 8.49 -27.14
N ARG A 75 -20.21 8.16 -25.90
CA ARG A 75 -19.31 8.28 -24.74
C ARG A 75 -19.46 7.23 -23.64
N GLY A 76 -20.66 6.70 -23.45
CA GLY A 76 -21.05 5.90 -22.30
C GLY A 76 -21.81 6.67 -21.22
N THR A 77 -21.98 6.01 -20.09
CA THR A 77 -22.38 6.64 -18.82
C THR A 77 -21.23 6.57 -17.82
N TRP A 78 -21.33 7.26 -16.68
CA TRP A 78 -20.35 7.27 -15.60
C TRP A 78 -20.58 6.16 -14.56
N LEU A 79 -19.53 5.73 -13.87
CA LEU A 79 -19.62 4.72 -12.80
C LEU A 79 -19.57 5.32 -11.40
N GLN A 80 -19.01 6.52 -11.26
CA GLN A 80 -18.91 7.21 -9.99
C GLN A 80 -19.31 8.67 -10.10
N ALA A 81 -19.93 9.19 -9.05
CA ALA A 81 -20.29 10.58 -8.92
C ALA A 81 -20.25 11.03 -7.45
N ARG A 82 -19.97 12.32 -7.25
CA ARG A 82 -19.99 12.99 -5.97
C ARG A 82 -21.00 14.12 -6.01
N PHE A 83 -21.90 14.14 -5.05
CA PHE A 83 -22.84 15.24 -4.84
C PHE A 83 -22.49 15.95 -3.54
N THR A 84 -22.25 17.26 -3.61
CA THR A 84 -21.93 18.08 -2.44
C THR A 84 -23.03 19.10 -2.21
N LEU A 85 -23.62 19.11 -1.00
CA LEU A 85 -24.61 20.10 -0.57
C LEU A 85 -23.98 21.04 0.47
N ALA A 86 -23.84 22.31 0.12
CA ALA A 86 -23.34 23.33 1.03
C ALA A 86 -24.41 23.74 2.08
N PRO A 87 -23.99 24.31 3.24
CA PRO A 87 -24.92 24.74 4.29
C PRO A 87 -25.98 25.76 3.83
N ASP A 88 -25.63 26.62 2.88
CA ASP A 88 -26.51 27.64 2.30
C ASP A 88 -27.52 27.09 1.29
N GLY A 89 -27.45 25.80 0.98
CA GLY A 89 -28.34 25.08 0.09
C GLY A 89 -27.95 25.11 -1.39
N THR A 90 -26.80 25.72 -1.73
CA THR A 90 -26.16 25.47 -3.02
C THR A 90 -25.62 24.05 -3.09
N PHE A 91 -25.53 23.49 -4.30
CA PHE A 91 -24.99 22.15 -4.49
C PHE A 91 -24.08 22.10 -5.71
N ASP A 92 -23.23 21.09 -5.72
CA ASP A 92 -22.31 20.75 -6.79
C ASP A 92 -22.39 19.25 -7.10
N PHE A 93 -22.13 18.89 -8.36
CA PHE A 93 -22.21 17.50 -8.82
C PHE A 93 -21.09 17.21 -9.81
N ASP A 94 -20.18 16.34 -9.39
CA ASP A 94 -19.05 15.87 -10.18
C ASP A 94 -19.24 14.39 -10.50
N PHE A 95 -18.75 13.96 -11.67
CA PHE A 95 -18.72 12.56 -12.04
C PHE A 95 -17.46 12.26 -12.86
N ALA A 96 -16.99 11.02 -12.77
CA ALA A 96 -15.84 10.55 -13.54
C ALA A 96 -16.29 9.56 -14.61
N LEU A 97 -15.82 9.78 -15.83
CA LEU A 97 -16.12 8.88 -16.96
C LEU A 97 -15.06 7.79 -17.12
N ASP A 98 -13.80 8.12 -16.88
CA ASP A 98 -12.67 7.25 -17.23
C ASP A 98 -11.87 6.76 -16.02
N ASP A 99 -12.08 7.35 -14.85
CA ASP A 99 -11.35 6.95 -13.64
C ASP A 99 -11.95 5.66 -13.06
N GLU A 100 -11.09 4.76 -12.57
CA GLU A 100 -11.52 3.56 -11.86
C GLU A 100 -12.18 3.98 -10.53
N PRO A 101 -13.42 3.53 -10.25
CA PRO A 101 -14.03 3.79 -8.95
C PRO A 101 -13.29 3.05 -7.84
N VAL A 102 -13.12 3.72 -6.71
CA VAL A 102 -12.61 3.09 -5.48
C VAL A 102 -13.78 2.38 -4.81
N TRP A 103 -13.78 1.06 -4.81
CA TRP A 103 -14.85 0.26 -4.21
C TRP A 103 -14.57 -0.03 -2.75
N THR A 104 -15.60 0.01 -1.90
CA THR A 104 -15.50 -0.49 -0.53
C THR A 104 -15.53 -2.01 -0.51
N ASP A 105 -16.47 -2.60 -1.25
CA ASP A 105 -16.57 -4.04 -1.47
C ASP A 105 -16.29 -4.34 -2.95
N PRO A 106 -15.31 -5.20 -3.30
CA PRO A 106 -14.99 -5.50 -4.68
C PRO A 106 -16.21 -6.04 -5.47
N PRO A 107 -16.60 -5.41 -6.60
CA PRO A 107 -17.71 -5.91 -7.42
C PRO A 107 -17.41 -7.29 -8.00
N GLU A 108 -18.46 -8.06 -8.30
CA GLU A 108 -18.31 -9.31 -9.04
C GLU A 108 -17.63 -9.08 -10.39
N ALA A 109 -16.74 -9.98 -10.79
CA ALA A 109 -15.99 -9.85 -12.05
C ALA A 109 -16.90 -9.77 -13.29
N THR A 110 -18.11 -10.36 -13.22
CA THR A 110 -19.13 -10.31 -14.28
C THR A 110 -19.82 -8.96 -14.40
N ALA A 111 -19.77 -8.10 -13.37
CA ALA A 111 -20.45 -6.80 -13.39
C ALA A 111 -19.88 -5.86 -14.46
N PHE A 112 -18.56 -5.85 -14.66
CA PHE A 112 -17.89 -4.97 -15.63
C PHE A 112 -18.24 -5.26 -17.10
N PRO A 113 -18.23 -6.52 -17.58
CA PRO A 113 -18.69 -6.82 -18.94
C PRO A 113 -20.21 -6.67 -19.10
N GLU A 114 -21.00 -6.94 -18.06
CA GLU A 114 -22.45 -6.69 -18.08
C GLU A 114 -22.77 -5.20 -18.23
N GLU A 115 -22.09 -4.35 -17.47
CA GLU A 115 -22.21 -2.89 -17.54
C GLU A 115 -21.91 -2.35 -18.95
N LEU A 116 -20.85 -2.83 -19.61
CA LEU A 116 -20.56 -2.45 -21.00
C LEU A 116 -21.60 -2.98 -22.00
N GLY A 117 -22.27 -4.08 -21.68
CA GLY A 117 -23.38 -4.61 -22.47
C GLY A 117 -24.64 -3.75 -22.36
N GLU A 118 -24.91 -3.21 -21.17
CA GLU A 118 -26.09 -2.37 -20.90
C GLU A 118 -25.87 -0.91 -21.30
N PHE A 119 -24.68 -0.36 -21.04
CA PHE A 119 -24.27 1.00 -21.40
C PHE A 119 -23.03 0.98 -22.31
N PRO A 120 -23.18 0.61 -23.60
CA PRO A 120 -22.06 0.50 -24.53
C PRO A 120 -21.31 1.82 -24.68
N ARG A 121 -19.97 1.71 -24.73
CA ARG A 121 -19.07 2.81 -25.04
C ARG A 121 -18.34 2.55 -26.37
N PRO A 122 -17.99 3.58 -27.15
CA PRO A 122 -17.01 3.42 -28.22
C PRO A 122 -15.71 2.86 -27.67
N ASP A 123 -15.01 2.04 -28.45
CA ASP A 123 -13.80 1.35 -27.98
C ASP A 123 -12.77 2.35 -27.43
N GLU A 124 -12.52 3.47 -28.12
CA GLU A 124 -11.60 4.54 -27.65
C GLU A 124 -11.97 5.17 -26.29
N HIS A 125 -13.20 4.97 -25.80
CA HIS A 125 -13.72 5.50 -24.54
C HIS A 125 -13.89 4.44 -23.44
N VAL A 126 -13.36 3.22 -23.66
CA VAL A 126 -13.20 2.21 -22.60
C VAL A 126 -11.78 2.34 -22.04
N PRO A 127 -11.57 2.76 -20.79
CA PRO A 127 -10.24 2.81 -20.20
C PRO A 127 -9.59 1.43 -20.06
N ASP A 128 -8.26 1.37 -20.01
CA ASP A 128 -7.53 0.10 -19.95
C ASP A 128 -7.77 -0.68 -18.65
N TRP A 129 -7.96 -0.01 -17.51
CA TRP A 129 -8.35 -0.68 -16.25
C TRP A 129 -9.69 -1.44 -16.41
N TRP A 130 -10.66 -0.85 -17.12
CA TRP A 130 -11.96 -1.49 -17.35
C TRP A 130 -11.83 -2.62 -18.35
N ARG A 131 -11.03 -2.48 -19.40
CA ARG A 131 -10.71 -3.58 -20.31
C ARG A 131 -10.12 -4.78 -19.57
N ILE A 132 -9.22 -4.54 -18.61
CA ILE A 132 -8.65 -5.59 -17.77
C ILE A 132 -9.75 -6.31 -16.97
N ARG A 133 -10.61 -5.57 -16.26
CA ARG A 133 -11.74 -6.12 -15.49
C ARG A 133 -12.75 -6.87 -16.35
N ALA A 134 -13.03 -6.36 -17.56
CA ALA A 134 -13.98 -6.92 -18.52
C ALA A 134 -13.37 -8.01 -19.42
N GLN A 135 -12.10 -8.38 -19.23
CA GLN A 135 -11.40 -9.39 -20.04
C GLN A 135 -11.41 -9.06 -21.55
N LEU A 136 -11.24 -7.77 -21.85
CA LEU A 136 -11.09 -7.22 -23.20
C LEU A 136 -9.60 -6.93 -23.48
N PRO A 137 -9.15 -7.04 -24.75
CA PRO A 137 -7.81 -6.58 -25.12
C PRO A 137 -7.61 -5.09 -24.82
N LEU A 138 -6.38 -4.69 -24.49
CA LEU A 138 -6.03 -3.28 -24.30
C LEU A 138 -6.30 -2.46 -25.56
N GLY A 139 -6.71 -1.20 -25.38
CA GLY A 139 -6.92 -0.27 -26.51
C GLY A 139 -5.81 0.75 -26.66
N VAL A 140 -4.63 0.46 -26.09
CA VAL A 140 -3.40 1.16 -26.42
C VAL A 140 -3.20 1.24 -27.93
N VAL A 141 -2.78 2.40 -28.40
CA VAL A 141 -2.47 2.66 -29.81
C VAL A 141 -0.98 2.96 -29.90
N PHE A 142 -0.25 2.07 -30.59
CA PHE A 142 1.18 2.23 -30.77
C PHE A 142 1.51 3.08 -31.99
N ARG A 143 2.56 3.90 -31.87
CA ARG A 143 3.21 4.57 -33.00
C ARG A 143 4.39 3.74 -33.47
N ILE A 144 4.44 3.39 -34.74
CA ILE A 144 5.58 2.64 -35.29
C ILE A 144 6.60 3.65 -35.82
N ALA A 145 7.82 3.57 -35.31
CA ALA A 145 8.91 4.44 -35.71
C ALA A 145 9.35 4.16 -37.14
N ASP A 146 9.44 5.21 -37.94
CA ASP A 146 10.04 5.12 -39.26
C ASP A 146 11.56 4.99 -39.14
N VAL A 147 12.09 3.91 -39.72
CA VAL A 147 13.53 3.67 -39.81
C VAL A 147 14.20 4.74 -40.69
N GLY A 148 13.49 5.21 -41.71
CA GLY A 148 14.01 6.12 -42.73
C GLY A 148 14.84 5.39 -43.80
N GLY A 149 14.98 6.04 -44.96
CA GLY A 149 15.88 5.64 -46.05
C GLY A 149 17.11 6.56 -46.18
N PRO A 150 18.04 6.27 -47.10
CA PRO A 150 19.30 7.00 -47.28
C PRO A 150 19.16 8.50 -47.56
N GLU A 151 18.01 8.94 -48.08
CA GLU A 151 17.72 10.33 -48.45
C GLU A 151 16.91 11.08 -47.38
N THR A 152 16.69 10.48 -46.21
CA THR A 152 15.86 11.08 -45.15
C THR A 152 16.63 12.17 -44.41
N ASP A 153 16.26 13.43 -44.61
CA ASP A 153 16.84 14.56 -43.87
C ASP A 153 16.15 14.70 -42.50
N ARG A 154 16.91 14.53 -41.41
CA ARG A 154 16.43 14.62 -40.02
C ARG A 154 17.32 15.57 -39.22
N PRO A 155 16.76 16.38 -38.31
CA PRO A 155 17.55 17.28 -37.47
C PRO A 155 18.59 16.49 -36.66
N LEU A 156 19.87 16.84 -36.84
CA LEU A 156 20.96 16.18 -36.13
C LEU A 156 20.81 16.34 -34.61
N LEU A 157 21.14 15.27 -33.89
CA LEU A 157 21.28 15.31 -32.44
C LEU A 157 22.63 15.93 -32.08
N THR A 158 22.70 16.55 -30.91
CA THR A 158 23.98 17.03 -30.38
C THR A 158 24.84 15.86 -29.90
N ASP A 159 26.16 16.07 -29.81
CA ASP A 159 27.11 15.06 -29.32
C ASP A 159 26.79 14.58 -27.88
N THR A 160 26.10 15.40 -27.09
CA THR A 160 25.66 15.04 -25.74
C THR A 160 24.34 14.26 -25.73
N GLU A 161 23.49 14.49 -26.73
CA GLU A 161 22.14 13.92 -26.78
C GLU A 161 22.12 12.56 -27.49
N ALA A 162 22.90 12.40 -28.57
CA ALA A 162 22.93 11.17 -29.35
C ALA A 162 23.20 9.91 -28.48
N PRO A 163 24.16 9.90 -27.52
CA PRO A 163 24.37 8.75 -26.66
C PRO A 163 23.20 8.44 -25.73
N LEU A 164 22.47 9.46 -25.27
CA LEU A 164 21.30 9.29 -24.38
C LEU A 164 20.11 8.72 -25.14
N VAL A 165 19.87 9.20 -26.36
CA VAL A 165 18.84 8.66 -27.25
C VAL A 165 19.15 7.22 -27.64
N LEU A 166 20.41 6.93 -27.97
CA LEU A 166 20.84 5.57 -28.28
C LEU A 166 20.62 4.63 -27.07
N GLN A 167 21.02 5.06 -25.87
CA GLN A 167 20.82 4.29 -24.65
C GLN A 167 19.34 4.00 -24.38
N TYR A 168 18.46 4.98 -24.59
CA TYR A 168 17.01 4.79 -24.46
C TYR A 168 16.53 3.68 -25.41
N LEU A 169 16.87 3.79 -26.70
CA LEU A 169 16.40 2.87 -27.74
C LEU A 169 16.88 1.43 -27.56
N GLU A 170 18.08 1.23 -27.00
CA GLU A 170 18.68 -0.11 -26.80
C GLU A 170 18.22 -0.80 -25.51
N ARG A 171 17.93 -0.04 -24.45
CA ARG A 171 17.57 -0.60 -23.14
C ARG A 171 16.12 -1.10 -23.05
N GLU A 172 15.28 -0.67 -23.98
CA GLU A 172 13.85 -0.86 -23.89
C GLU A 172 13.38 -2.29 -24.13
N ALA A 173 12.17 -2.54 -23.63
CA ALA A 173 11.55 -3.86 -23.64
C ALA A 173 11.47 -4.43 -25.06
N VAL A 174 12.12 -5.59 -25.28
CA VAL A 174 11.94 -6.37 -26.49
C VAL A 174 10.52 -6.90 -26.51
N VAL A 175 9.77 -6.53 -27.54
CA VAL A 175 8.38 -6.98 -27.74
C VAL A 175 8.28 -8.09 -28.77
N HIS A 176 9.23 -8.16 -29.71
CA HIS A 176 9.30 -9.23 -30.69
C HIS A 176 10.74 -9.49 -31.11
N GLU A 177 11.09 -10.76 -31.29
CA GLU A 177 12.32 -11.21 -31.91
C GLU A 177 12.01 -12.43 -32.80
N SER A 178 12.38 -12.36 -34.07
CA SER A 178 12.15 -13.47 -35.00
C SER A 178 13.03 -14.67 -34.61
N PRO A 179 12.61 -15.92 -34.92
CA PRO A 179 13.37 -17.12 -34.54
C PRO A 179 14.81 -17.14 -35.06
N ASP A 180 15.04 -16.52 -36.22
CA ASP A 180 16.35 -16.43 -36.86
C ASP A 180 17.18 -15.23 -36.35
N GLY A 181 16.58 -14.35 -35.53
CA GLY A 181 17.22 -13.17 -34.93
C GLY A 181 17.32 -11.95 -35.87
N ASP A 182 16.82 -12.06 -37.10
CA ASP A 182 16.94 -11.02 -38.13
C ASP A 182 16.03 -9.80 -37.86
N GLU A 183 14.90 -10.01 -37.20
CA GLU A 183 13.94 -8.96 -36.88
C GLU A 183 13.76 -8.86 -35.38
N ARG A 184 14.11 -7.70 -34.82
CA ARG A 184 13.95 -7.41 -33.41
C ARG A 184 13.30 -6.06 -33.22
N PHE A 185 12.26 -6.02 -32.39
CA PHE A 185 11.48 -4.83 -32.10
C PHE A 185 11.43 -4.55 -30.60
N HIS A 186 11.48 -3.27 -30.28
CA HIS A 186 11.43 -2.73 -28.94
C HIS A 186 10.21 -1.81 -28.79
N SER A 187 9.77 -1.61 -27.56
CA SER A 187 8.71 -0.64 -27.25
C SER A 187 8.91 -0.03 -25.87
N ASP A 188 8.50 1.23 -25.74
CA ASP A 188 8.33 1.95 -24.46
C ASP A 188 6.85 2.01 -24.02
N GLY A 189 5.97 1.26 -24.68
CA GLY A 189 4.52 1.26 -24.44
C GLY A 189 3.74 2.31 -25.24
N THR A 190 4.41 3.29 -25.86
CA THR A 190 3.79 4.24 -26.80
C THR A 190 4.31 4.06 -28.22
N TRP A 191 5.62 3.92 -28.35
CA TRP A 191 6.32 3.69 -29.61
C TRP A 191 6.75 2.24 -29.75
N ILE A 192 6.81 1.78 -30.99
CA ILE A 192 7.47 0.54 -31.38
C ILE A 192 8.53 0.88 -32.42
N TRP A 193 9.76 0.41 -32.24
CA TRP A 193 10.84 0.60 -33.20
C TRP A 193 11.62 -0.69 -33.43
N SER A 194 12.16 -0.84 -34.63
CA SER A 194 13.06 -1.95 -34.93
C SER A 194 14.48 -1.67 -34.40
N ALA A 195 15.25 -2.72 -34.19
CA ALA A 195 16.67 -2.63 -33.85
C ALA A 195 17.52 -1.91 -34.92
N ALA A 196 16.97 -1.68 -36.13
CA ALA A 196 17.63 -0.87 -37.15
C ALA A 196 17.74 0.60 -36.75
N VAL A 197 16.78 1.15 -35.99
CA VAL A 197 16.79 2.57 -35.57
C VAL A 197 18.02 2.91 -34.72
N PRO A 198 18.29 2.24 -33.58
CA PRO A 198 19.50 2.50 -32.79
C PRO A 198 20.78 2.19 -33.58
N ARG A 199 20.78 1.13 -34.40
CA ARG A 199 21.94 0.79 -35.25
C ARG A 199 22.29 1.92 -36.22
N LEU A 200 21.31 2.50 -36.91
CA LEU A 200 21.55 3.59 -37.87
C LEU A 200 22.04 4.87 -37.18
N LEU A 201 21.53 5.17 -35.98
CA LEU A 201 22.05 6.26 -35.16
C LEU A 201 23.51 6.02 -34.76
N ALA A 202 23.84 4.80 -34.34
CA ALA A 202 25.19 4.45 -33.91
C ALA A 202 26.21 4.43 -35.07
N GLU A 203 25.85 3.85 -36.21
CA GLU A 203 26.77 3.65 -37.34
C GLU A 203 26.89 4.88 -38.24
N PHE A 204 25.78 5.58 -38.49
CA PHE A 204 25.69 6.66 -39.48
C PHE A 204 25.33 8.01 -38.87
N GLY A 205 25.09 8.09 -37.56
CA GLY A 205 24.62 9.32 -36.92
C GLY A 205 23.22 9.73 -37.36
N LEU A 206 22.44 8.83 -37.98
CA LEU A 206 21.10 9.12 -38.48
C LEU A 206 20.11 9.13 -37.31
N PRO A 207 19.51 10.28 -36.96
CA PRO A 207 18.58 10.37 -35.84
C PRO A 207 17.29 9.57 -36.08
N PRO A 208 16.62 9.11 -35.02
CA PRO A 208 15.23 8.70 -35.11
C PRO A 208 14.33 9.84 -35.59
N GLU A 209 13.08 9.55 -35.94
CA GLU A 209 12.16 10.60 -36.37
C GLU A 209 11.95 11.67 -35.27
N PRO A 210 11.70 12.94 -35.64
CA PRO A 210 11.66 14.05 -34.69
C PRO A 210 10.66 13.86 -33.53
N ASP A 211 9.50 13.26 -33.82
CA ASP A 211 8.46 13.00 -32.82
C ASP A 211 8.89 11.96 -31.79
N LEU A 212 9.62 10.92 -32.22
CA LEU A 212 10.19 9.94 -31.30
C LEU A 212 11.29 10.57 -30.44
N VAL A 213 12.16 11.40 -31.03
CA VAL A 213 13.17 12.14 -30.24
C VAL A 213 12.50 13.08 -29.22
N ALA A 214 11.44 13.79 -29.61
CA ALA A 214 10.69 14.64 -28.69
C ALA A 214 10.02 13.84 -27.56
N HIS A 215 9.52 12.64 -27.85
CA HIS A 215 9.01 11.70 -26.85
C HIS A 215 10.11 11.29 -25.86
N ILE A 216 11.26 10.84 -26.35
CA ILE A 216 12.40 10.44 -25.52
C ILE A 216 12.85 11.58 -24.58
N ARG A 217 12.90 12.82 -25.09
CA ARG A 217 13.21 14.02 -24.29
C ARG A 217 12.21 14.24 -23.16
N ARG A 218 10.91 14.01 -23.41
CA ARG A 218 9.84 14.14 -22.40
C ARG A 218 10.00 13.12 -21.27
N TYR A 219 10.54 11.95 -21.56
CA TYR A 219 10.91 10.93 -20.59
C TYR A 219 12.31 11.14 -19.99
N HIS A 220 12.93 12.30 -20.22
CA HIS A 220 14.28 12.62 -19.75
C HIS A 220 15.32 11.54 -20.10
N PHE A 221 15.17 10.92 -21.28
CA PHE A 221 16.02 9.83 -21.76
C PHE A 221 16.03 8.60 -20.84
N GLN A 222 15.01 8.44 -19.99
CA GLN A 222 14.84 7.27 -19.13
C GLN A 222 13.63 6.45 -19.62
N PRO A 223 13.86 5.21 -20.09
CA PRO A 223 12.79 4.34 -20.57
C PRO A 223 11.78 3.99 -19.46
N PRO A 224 10.45 4.08 -19.69
CA PRO A 224 9.45 3.59 -18.74
C PRO A 224 9.45 2.05 -18.64
N TYR A 225 8.92 1.53 -17.54
CA TYR A 225 8.63 0.10 -17.48
C TYR A 225 7.39 -0.22 -18.33
N VAL A 226 7.52 -1.19 -19.23
CA VAL A 226 6.41 -1.66 -20.07
C VAL A 226 5.83 -2.94 -19.49
N GLU A 227 4.53 -2.94 -19.17
CA GLU A 227 3.82 -4.10 -18.62
C GLU A 227 3.79 -5.31 -19.57
N PRO A 228 3.82 -6.56 -19.08
CA PRO A 228 3.80 -7.76 -19.92
C PRO A 228 2.61 -7.85 -20.88
N LEU A 229 1.42 -7.40 -20.47
CA LEU A 229 0.26 -7.35 -21.35
C LEU A 229 0.45 -6.32 -22.48
N VAL A 230 1.02 -5.15 -22.19
CA VAL A 230 1.32 -4.12 -23.21
C VAL A 230 2.32 -4.66 -24.23
N ARG A 231 3.37 -5.38 -23.78
CA ARG A 231 4.35 -6.00 -24.69
C ARG A 231 3.72 -7.04 -25.62
N ARG A 232 2.87 -7.92 -25.09
CA ARG A 232 2.16 -8.92 -25.90
C ARG A 232 1.17 -8.27 -26.86
N THR A 233 0.54 -7.16 -26.48
CA THR A 233 -0.32 -6.37 -27.37
C THR A 233 0.49 -5.72 -28.49
N ALA A 234 1.65 -5.13 -28.19
CA ALA A 234 2.57 -4.57 -29.18
C ALA A 234 3.04 -5.63 -30.19
N GLU A 235 3.40 -6.82 -29.72
CA GLU A 235 3.76 -7.95 -30.57
C GLU A 235 2.58 -8.38 -31.48
N ALA A 236 1.37 -8.47 -30.93
CA ALA A 236 0.20 -8.85 -31.71
C ALA A 236 -0.08 -7.85 -32.84
N ASP A 237 0.01 -6.55 -32.55
CA ASP A 237 -0.17 -5.49 -33.55
C ASP A 237 0.90 -5.56 -34.65
N LEU A 238 2.17 -5.74 -34.27
CA LEU A 238 3.27 -5.90 -35.22
C LEU A 238 3.06 -7.08 -36.17
N LEU A 239 2.60 -8.21 -35.64
CA LEU A 239 2.41 -9.44 -36.39
C LEU A 239 1.05 -9.54 -37.07
N GLY A 240 0.18 -8.53 -36.94
CA GLY A 240 -1.20 -8.56 -37.44
C GLY A 240 -2.06 -9.67 -36.82
N LYS A 241 -1.73 -10.10 -35.60
CA LYS A 241 -2.44 -11.15 -34.86
C LYS A 241 -3.55 -10.52 -34.00
N PRO A 242 -4.58 -11.29 -33.61
CA PRO A 242 -5.56 -10.82 -32.64
C PRO A 242 -4.88 -10.42 -31.32
N ARG A 243 -5.21 -9.24 -30.80
CA ARG A 243 -4.68 -8.75 -29.52
C ARG A 243 -5.02 -9.72 -28.38
N PRO A 244 -4.08 -9.99 -27.45
CA PRO A 244 -4.30 -10.89 -26.34
C PRO A 244 -5.30 -10.29 -25.34
N LYS A 245 -6.05 -11.17 -24.67
CA LYS A 245 -6.82 -10.80 -23.48
C LYS A 245 -5.90 -10.77 -22.24
N PRO A 246 -6.27 -9.99 -21.21
CA PRO A 246 -5.62 -10.05 -19.90
C PRO A 246 -5.60 -11.49 -19.37
N GLY A 247 -4.46 -11.90 -18.82
CA GLY A 247 -4.29 -13.12 -18.05
C GLY A 247 -4.51 -12.87 -16.56
N ARG A 248 -4.40 -13.94 -15.76
CA ARG A 248 -4.68 -13.91 -14.31
C ARG A 248 -3.81 -12.94 -13.52
N THR A 249 -2.63 -12.60 -14.02
CA THR A 249 -1.64 -11.74 -13.33
C THR A 249 -1.61 -10.31 -13.83
N ASP A 250 -2.18 -9.99 -15.00
CA ASP A 250 -2.01 -8.68 -15.65
C ASP A 250 -2.84 -7.54 -15.01
N GLY A 251 -3.66 -7.85 -14.01
CA GLY A 251 -4.47 -6.87 -13.27
C GLY A 251 -4.49 -7.11 -11.77
N LYS A 252 -3.58 -7.94 -11.24
CA LYS A 252 -3.47 -8.18 -9.81
C LYS A 252 -2.46 -7.20 -9.22
N THR A 253 -2.89 -6.45 -8.22
CA THR A 253 -2.00 -5.78 -7.27
C THR A 253 -0.98 -6.79 -6.75
N THR A 254 0.30 -6.45 -6.82
CA THR A 254 1.36 -7.30 -6.28
C THR A 254 1.60 -6.98 -4.81
N GLY A 255 2.24 -7.89 -4.07
CA GLY A 255 2.64 -7.60 -2.69
C GLY A 255 3.55 -6.37 -2.57
N GLY A 256 4.30 -6.02 -3.63
CA GLY A 256 5.08 -4.78 -3.69
C GLY A 256 4.21 -3.53 -3.76
N ASP A 257 3.14 -3.57 -4.54
CA ASP A 257 2.17 -2.47 -4.67
C ASP A 257 1.43 -2.25 -3.35
N VAL A 258 1.03 -3.34 -2.68
CA VAL A 258 0.42 -3.29 -1.33
C VAL A 258 1.36 -2.62 -0.31
N VAL A 259 2.64 -3.00 -0.29
CA VAL A 259 3.63 -2.39 0.61
C VAL A 259 3.82 -0.91 0.31
N ALA A 260 3.94 -0.53 -0.97
CA ALA A 260 4.09 0.87 -1.37
C ALA A 260 2.87 1.72 -0.99
N ALA A 261 1.66 1.16 -1.16
CA ALA A 261 0.42 1.80 -0.73
C ALA A 261 0.39 2.00 0.79
N LEU A 262 0.71 0.97 1.58
CA LEU A 262 0.75 1.02 3.04
C LEU A 262 1.76 2.05 3.60
N GLU A 263 2.82 2.37 2.87
CA GLU A 263 3.82 3.37 3.30
C GLU A 263 3.35 4.81 3.11
N THR A 264 2.48 5.07 2.13
CA THR A 264 2.16 6.44 1.68
C THR A 264 0.68 6.80 1.80
N THR A 265 -0.19 5.80 1.92
CA THR A 265 -1.64 5.95 2.02
C THR A 265 -2.09 5.55 3.43
N PRO A 266 -2.68 6.46 4.22
CA PRO A 266 -3.11 6.15 5.58
C PRO A 266 -4.13 5.01 5.67
N ASP A 267 -5.06 4.94 4.72
CA ASP A 267 -6.16 3.99 4.68
C ASP A 267 -6.23 3.31 3.29
N PRO A 268 -5.31 2.38 2.97
CA PRO A 268 -5.32 1.72 1.68
C PRO A 268 -6.46 0.71 1.60
N SER A 269 -7.14 0.68 0.44
CA SER A 269 -8.14 -0.36 0.14
C SER A 269 -7.42 -1.68 -0.17
N LEU A 270 -7.58 -2.67 0.70
CA LEU A 270 -7.03 -4.02 0.53
C LEU A 270 -8.17 -5.02 0.40
N ASP A 271 -8.00 -6.04 -0.45
CA ASP A 271 -8.88 -7.19 -0.41
C ASP A 271 -8.59 -8.11 0.80
N ASP A 272 -9.45 -9.09 1.04
CA ASP A 272 -9.32 -10.00 2.19
C ASP A 272 -8.01 -10.82 2.17
N GLU A 273 -7.52 -11.22 1.00
CA GLU A 273 -6.29 -12.03 0.86
C GLU A 273 -5.05 -11.16 1.16
N GLU A 274 -5.04 -9.94 0.63
CA GLU A 274 -4.02 -8.93 0.89
C GLU A 274 -3.98 -8.55 2.38
N LEU A 275 -5.15 -8.29 2.98
CA LEU A 275 -5.26 -7.90 4.38
C LEU A 275 -4.76 -8.99 5.33
N LEU A 276 -5.08 -10.27 5.09
CA LEU A 276 -4.56 -11.38 5.89
C LEU A 276 -3.04 -11.53 5.74
N THR A 277 -2.51 -11.32 4.53
CA THR A 277 -1.07 -11.32 4.28
C THR A 277 -0.38 -10.23 5.09
N VAL A 278 -0.92 -9.01 5.06
CA VAL A 278 -0.43 -7.86 5.82
C VAL A 278 -0.50 -8.13 7.32
N LEU A 279 -1.60 -8.68 7.84
CA LEU A 279 -1.76 -9.02 9.25
C LEU A 279 -0.66 -9.99 9.72
N VAL A 280 -0.45 -11.09 8.99
CA VAL A 280 0.57 -12.10 9.32
C VAL A 280 1.97 -11.50 9.27
N GLN A 281 2.26 -10.68 8.25
CA GLN A 281 3.53 -9.99 8.11
C GLN A 281 3.78 -9.05 9.30
N ARG A 282 2.81 -8.20 9.68
CA ARG A 282 2.94 -7.26 10.80
C ARG A 282 3.13 -7.98 12.14
N LEU A 283 2.41 -9.08 12.38
CA LEU A 283 2.61 -9.92 13.56
C LEU A 283 4.06 -10.46 13.60
N GLY A 284 4.58 -10.95 12.47
CA GLY A 284 5.96 -11.42 12.33
C GLY A 284 7.01 -10.33 12.55
N GLU A 285 6.83 -9.15 11.94
CA GLU A 285 7.71 -7.98 12.11
C GLU A 285 7.80 -7.52 13.57
N HIS A 286 6.71 -7.65 14.32
CA HIS A 286 6.67 -7.35 15.75
C HIS A 286 7.16 -8.50 16.64
N GLY A 287 7.56 -9.64 16.06
CA GLY A 287 8.10 -10.78 16.80
C GLY A 287 7.04 -11.62 17.53
N VAL A 288 5.79 -11.59 17.06
CA VAL A 288 4.75 -12.52 17.52
C VAL A 288 5.07 -13.92 16.99
N TRP A 289 5.10 -14.90 17.89
CA TRP A 289 5.42 -16.27 17.55
C TRP A 289 4.29 -16.90 16.72
N PRO A 290 4.61 -17.72 15.70
CA PRO A 290 3.59 -18.43 14.91
C PRO A 290 2.66 -19.31 15.77
N GLU A 291 3.11 -19.77 16.92
CA GLU A 291 2.31 -20.57 17.85
C GLU A 291 1.33 -19.73 18.67
N ALA A 292 1.51 -18.40 18.75
CA ALA A 292 0.66 -17.54 19.56
C ALA A 292 -0.72 -17.27 18.95
N TYR A 293 -0.89 -17.54 17.65
CA TYR A 293 -2.14 -17.25 16.95
C TYR A 293 -2.49 -18.25 15.85
N ARG A 294 -3.75 -18.27 15.44
CA ARG A 294 -4.26 -19.03 14.28
C ARG A 294 -5.17 -18.14 13.43
N VAL A 295 -5.08 -18.28 12.12
CA VAL A 295 -5.97 -17.63 11.15
C VAL A 295 -6.63 -18.74 10.33
N GLY A 296 -7.95 -18.81 10.37
CA GLY A 296 -8.72 -19.87 9.70
C GLY A 296 -8.63 -21.25 10.37
N ASP A 297 -8.04 -21.33 11.56
CA ASP A 297 -7.94 -22.54 12.37
C ASP A 297 -8.11 -22.21 13.87
N ARG A 298 -8.27 -23.24 14.71
CA ARG A 298 -8.51 -23.12 16.15
C ARG A 298 -7.53 -23.99 16.93
N ALA A 299 -6.84 -23.39 17.90
CA ALA A 299 -5.95 -24.12 18.80
C ALA A 299 -6.00 -23.56 20.22
N ASP A 300 -6.04 -24.45 21.21
CA ASP A 300 -5.98 -24.08 22.62
C ASP A 300 -4.67 -23.37 22.96
N GLY A 301 -4.76 -22.35 23.81
CA GLY A 301 -3.62 -21.51 24.20
C GLY A 301 -3.27 -20.43 23.18
N THR A 302 -4.04 -20.27 22.11
CA THR A 302 -3.75 -19.33 21.02
C THR A 302 -4.87 -18.32 20.81
N TRP A 303 -4.53 -17.15 20.26
CA TRP A 303 -5.52 -16.20 19.77
C TRP A 303 -5.91 -16.55 18.33
N CYS A 304 -7.19 -16.75 18.08
CA CYS A 304 -7.68 -17.19 16.77
C CYS A 304 -8.51 -16.09 16.09
N LEU A 305 -8.37 -15.98 14.77
CA LEU A 305 -9.25 -15.22 13.88
C LEU A 305 -9.91 -16.19 12.90
N ASN A 306 -11.24 -16.24 12.89
CA ASN A 306 -12.02 -17.21 12.11
C ASN A 306 -13.32 -16.60 11.58
N TYR A 307 -13.76 -17.01 10.40
CA TYR A 307 -15.11 -16.68 9.92
C TYR A 307 -16.15 -17.64 10.52
N THR A 308 -17.26 -17.11 11.02
CA THR A 308 -18.35 -17.85 11.67
C THR A 308 -19.71 -17.37 11.14
N PRO A 309 -20.83 -18.08 11.43
CA PRO A 309 -22.17 -17.61 11.06
C PRO A 309 -22.53 -16.22 11.62
N ASP A 310 -21.91 -15.81 12.74
CA ASP A 310 -22.13 -14.52 13.39
C ASP A 310 -21.11 -13.44 12.93
N GLY A 311 -20.30 -13.73 11.90
CA GLY A 311 -19.26 -12.86 11.35
C GLY A 311 -17.84 -13.31 11.70
N TRP A 312 -16.88 -12.41 11.54
CA TRP A 312 -15.47 -12.65 11.88
C TRP A 312 -15.28 -12.67 13.39
N GLU A 313 -14.91 -13.82 13.94
CA GLU A 313 -14.63 -14.04 15.36
C GLU A 313 -13.15 -13.81 15.67
N VAL A 314 -12.87 -13.07 16.74
CA VAL A 314 -11.55 -12.98 17.37
C VAL A 314 -11.66 -13.38 18.84
N ALA A 315 -10.94 -14.43 19.25
CA ALA A 315 -10.99 -14.94 20.61
C ALA A 315 -9.70 -15.68 21.01
N ALA A 316 -9.42 -15.71 22.31
CA ALA A 316 -8.47 -16.66 22.88
C ALA A 316 -9.15 -18.02 23.03
N TYR A 317 -8.52 -19.10 22.58
CA TYR A 317 -9.07 -20.45 22.69
C TYR A 317 -8.47 -21.20 23.87
N ALA A 318 -9.32 -21.91 24.60
CA ALA A 318 -8.90 -22.82 25.66
C ALA A 318 -9.98 -23.86 25.94
N ASP A 319 -9.56 -25.08 26.27
CA ASP A 319 -10.45 -26.20 26.56
C ASP A 319 -11.42 -26.50 25.38
N GLY A 320 -10.95 -26.26 24.15
CA GLY A 320 -11.71 -26.44 22.91
C GLY A 320 -12.75 -25.36 22.61
N ALA A 321 -12.80 -24.26 23.38
CA ALA A 321 -13.81 -23.21 23.24
C ALA A 321 -13.20 -21.79 23.22
N PRO A 322 -13.85 -20.82 22.54
CA PRO A 322 -13.44 -19.42 22.60
C PRO A 322 -13.78 -18.81 23.97
N ARG A 323 -12.86 -18.02 24.52
CA ARG A 323 -13.08 -17.18 25.70
C ARG A 323 -13.41 -15.76 25.27
N GLU A 324 -14.58 -15.28 25.69
CA GLU A 324 -15.08 -13.93 25.42
C GLU A 324 -14.97 -13.53 23.93
N PRO A 325 -15.55 -14.33 23.01
CA PRO A 325 -15.42 -14.08 21.58
C PRO A 325 -16.01 -12.72 21.19
N LYS A 326 -15.25 -11.98 20.38
CA LYS A 326 -15.72 -10.75 19.73
C LYS A 326 -16.00 -11.03 18.26
N HIS A 327 -17.14 -10.55 17.78
CA HIS A 327 -17.58 -10.73 16.40
C HIS A 327 -17.59 -9.39 15.66
N PHE A 328 -17.17 -9.42 14.40
CA PHE A 328 -17.03 -8.25 13.54
C PHE A 328 -17.67 -8.53 12.18
N GLY A 329 -18.30 -7.50 11.60
CA GLY A 329 -18.89 -7.59 10.26
C GLY A 329 -17.84 -7.56 9.14
N ARG A 330 -16.71 -6.89 9.37
CA ARG A 330 -15.61 -6.74 8.41
C ARG A 330 -14.35 -7.44 8.91
N LEU A 331 -13.57 -8.00 7.98
CA LEU A 331 -12.31 -8.64 8.29
C LEU A 331 -11.28 -7.65 8.85
N GLU A 332 -11.28 -6.42 8.35
CA GLU A 332 -10.36 -5.36 8.81
C GLU A 332 -10.48 -5.10 10.31
N ASP A 333 -11.71 -4.95 10.82
CA ASP A 333 -11.96 -4.70 12.24
C ASP A 333 -11.50 -5.88 13.10
N ALA A 334 -11.71 -7.12 12.61
CA ALA A 334 -11.23 -8.33 13.27
C ALA A 334 -9.69 -8.42 13.26
N ALA A 335 -9.04 -8.10 12.14
CA ALA A 335 -7.59 -8.09 12.00
C ALA A 335 -6.95 -7.07 12.94
N GLN A 336 -7.50 -5.85 13.03
CA GLN A 336 -7.08 -4.82 13.97
C GLN A 336 -7.25 -5.28 15.43
N GLN A 337 -8.37 -5.94 15.75
CA GLN A 337 -8.61 -6.50 17.07
C GLN A 337 -7.61 -7.61 17.43
N LEU A 338 -7.26 -8.51 16.50
CA LEU A 338 -6.28 -9.56 16.73
C LEU A 338 -4.87 -8.97 16.95
N LEU A 339 -4.47 -8.02 16.09
CA LEU A 339 -3.20 -7.30 16.22
C LEU A 339 -3.10 -6.61 17.58
N GLY A 340 -4.14 -5.86 17.97
CA GLY A 340 -4.21 -5.21 19.27
C GLY A 340 -4.21 -6.22 20.43
N ALA A 341 -4.92 -7.34 20.30
CA ALA A 341 -4.96 -8.37 21.33
C ALA A 341 -3.59 -8.98 21.59
N LEU A 342 -2.79 -9.23 20.55
CA LEU A 342 -1.45 -9.84 20.65
C LEU A 342 -0.38 -8.83 21.09
N LEU A 343 -0.38 -7.62 20.54
CA LEU A 343 0.67 -6.63 20.77
C LEU A 343 0.51 -5.85 22.08
N LEU A 344 -0.71 -5.71 22.60
CA LEU A 344 -0.94 -4.97 23.85
C LEU A 344 -0.34 -5.67 25.08
N HIS A 345 -0.23 -7.01 25.05
CA HIS A 345 0.30 -7.77 26.17
C HIS A 345 1.49 -8.64 25.70
N PRO A 346 2.73 -8.28 26.08
CA PRO A 346 3.93 -8.97 25.58
C PRO A 346 3.95 -10.48 25.79
N ALA A 347 3.32 -10.99 26.86
CA ALA A 347 3.22 -12.43 27.10
C ALA A 347 2.36 -13.15 26.04
N ARG A 348 1.39 -12.47 25.41
CA ARG A 348 0.58 -13.07 24.36
C ARG A 348 1.37 -13.28 23.08
N MET A 349 2.37 -12.44 22.82
CA MET A 349 3.26 -12.58 21.66
C MET A 349 4.03 -13.90 21.66
N THR A 350 4.26 -14.51 22.84
CA THR A 350 4.97 -15.78 23.02
C THR A 350 4.04 -16.93 23.46
N ALA A 351 2.72 -16.77 23.31
CA ALA A 351 1.72 -17.72 23.84
C ALA A 351 1.85 -18.01 25.35
N GLY A 352 2.44 -17.09 26.11
CA GLY A 352 2.74 -17.25 27.54
C GLY A 352 4.00 -18.07 27.84
N HIS A 353 4.73 -18.53 26.82
CA HIS A 353 5.99 -19.23 27.00
C HIS A 353 7.12 -18.27 27.35
N GLU A 354 8.05 -18.73 28.19
CA GLU A 354 9.29 -18.01 28.44
C GLU A 354 10.14 -18.01 27.16
N THR A 355 10.68 -16.84 26.78
CA THR A 355 11.66 -16.74 25.71
C THR A 355 12.91 -17.53 26.11
N PRO A 356 13.36 -18.52 25.32
CA PRO A 356 14.60 -19.24 25.59
C PRO A 356 15.77 -18.27 25.77
N LEU A 357 16.65 -18.56 26.72
CA LEU A 357 17.91 -17.81 26.84
C LEU A 357 18.79 -18.15 25.62
N GLU A 358 19.20 -17.12 24.90
CA GLU A 358 20.07 -17.25 23.74
C GLU A 358 21.46 -17.74 24.16
N THR A 359 22.04 -18.60 23.34
CA THR A 359 23.40 -19.10 23.49
C THR A 359 24.42 -17.99 23.31
N ALA A 360 25.63 -18.18 23.86
CA ALA A 360 26.73 -17.22 23.68
C ALA A 360 27.08 -16.96 22.21
N ARG A 361 26.83 -17.95 21.32
CA ARG A 361 27.02 -17.81 19.87
C ARG A 361 25.98 -16.86 19.27
N GLU A 362 24.71 -17.06 19.57
CA GLU A 362 23.62 -16.17 19.10
C GLU A 362 23.81 -14.74 19.62
N LEU A 363 24.31 -14.58 20.85
CA LEU A 363 24.60 -13.26 21.43
C LEU A 363 25.79 -12.55 20.76
N ALA A 364 26.71 -13.29 20.16
CA ALA A 364 27.85 -12.71 19.44
C ALA A 364 27.44 -12.05 18.12
N ASP A 365 26.29 -12.43 17.55
CA ASP A 365 25.78 -11.89 16.29
C ASP A 365 25.00 -10.56 16.50
N TRP A 366 24.78 -10.13 17.74
CA TRP A 366 24.07 -8.88 18.03
C TRP A 366 24.94 -7.65 17.67
N PRO A 367 24.35 -6.60 17.06
CA PRO A 367 25.12 -5.44 16.57
C PRO A 367 25.58 -4.48 17.67
N VAL A 368 25.10 -4.65 18.91
CA VAL A 368 25.45 -3.83 20.07
C VAL A 368 25.81 -4.75 21.22
N HIS A 369 26.93 -4.47 21.88
CA HIS A 369 27.37 -5.23 23.04
C HIS A 369 27.46 -4.35 24.29
N PRO A 370 27.23 -4.92 25.49
CA PRO A 370 27.49 -4.23 26.73
C PRO A 370 28.94 -3.76 26.82
N ALA A 371 29.16 -2.53 27.28
CA ALA A 371 30.48 -1.99 27.53
C ALA A 371 31.20 -2.77 28.66
N PRO A 372 32.53 -2.71 28.75
CA PRO A 372 33.27 -3.39 29.82
C PRO A 372 32.72 -3.07 31.21
N GLY A 373 32.41 -4.11 32.00
CA GLY A 373 31.86 -3.98 33.35
C GLY A 373 30.33 -3.84 33.41
N GLU A 374 29.65 -3.77 32.27
CA GLU A 374 28.19 -3.89 32.21
C GLU A 374 27.74 -5.35 32.23
N PRO A 375 26.53 -5.64 32.74
CA PRO A 375 25.95 -6.97 32.68
C PRO A 375 25.89 -7.54 31.24
N PRO A 376 26.17 -8.84 31.05
CA PRO A 376 26.07 -9.47 29.74
C PRO A 376 24.62 -9.54 29.25
N LEU A 377 24.43 -9.64 27.93
CA LEU A 377 23.11 -9.75 27.31
C LEU A 377 22.32 -11.00 27.76
N THR A 378 22.99 -12.00 28.34
CA THR A 378 22.35 -13.18 28.95
C THR A 378 21.45 -12.82 30.14
N LEU A 379 21.63 -11.64 30.75
CA LEU A 379 20.77 -11.16 31.83
C LEU A 379 19.53 -10.40 31.33
N LEU A 380 19.31 -10.37 30.02
CA LEU A 380 18.13 -9.80 29.39
C LEU A 380 17.35 -10.90 28.65
N ARG A 381 16.04 -10.96 28.86
CA ARG A 381 15.10 -11.79 28.09
C ARG A 381 14.28 -10.92 27.14
N ASN A 382 13.64 -11.56 26.15
CA ASN A 382 12.84 -10.87 25.13
C ASN A 382 13.59 -9.69 24.47
N LYS A 383 14.84 -9.96 24.06
CA LYS A 383 15.70 -8.94 23.46
C LYS A 383 15.21 -8.61 22.05
N ARG A 384 15.26 -7.34 21.69
CA ARG A 384 15.01 -6.86 20.32
C ARG A 384 15.76 -5.56 20.06
N ILE A 385 16.03 -5.28 18.79
CA ILE A 385 16.55 -3.98 18.37
C ILE A 385 15.36 -3.04 18.23
N THR A 386 15.44 -1.87 18.85
CA THR A 386 14.41 -0.84 18.73
C THR A 386 15.04 0.53 18.56
N ARG A 387 14.26 1.50 18.06
CA ARG A 387 14.69 2.88 17.89
C ARG A 387 14.01 3.73 18.96
N LEU A 388 14.78 4.17 19.94
CA LEU A 388 14.29 5.17 20.90
C LEU A 388 14.19 6.52 20.21
N VAL A 389 13.08 7.22 20.40
CA VAL A 389 12.82 8.52 19.77
C VAL A 389 13.48 9.66 20.56
N ALA A 390 13.70 10.80 19.90
CA ALA A 390 14.14 12.02 20.58
C ALA A 390 13.11 12.43 21.65
N GLY A 391 13.59 12.97 22.77
CA GLY A 391 12.78 13.30 23.94
C GLY A 391 12.65 12.16 24.96
N THR A 392 12.96 10.91 24.58
CA THR A 392 12.92 9.77 25.51
C THR A 392 13.87 10.01 26.68
N VAL A 393 13.39 9.81 27.91
CA VAL A 393 14.20 9.91 29.13
C VAL A 393 14.59 8.50 29.59
N VAL A 394 15.89 8.30 29.79
CA VAL A 394 16.47 7.05 30.26
C VAL A 394 17.24 7.27 31.56
N LEU A 395 17.24 6.24 32.40
CA LEU A 395 17.86 6.26 33.73
C LEU A 395 19.07 5.33 33.77
N ARG A 396 20.20 5.81 34.27
CA ARG A 396 21.40 5.01 34.50
C ARG A 396 21.66 4.84 35.99
N PHE A 397 22.05 3.61 36.37
CA PHE A 397 22.67 3.31 37.66
C PHE A 397 24.14 2.93 37.47
N GLY A 398 25.03 3.56 38.24
CA GLY A 398 26.47 3.33 38.21
C GLY A 398 27.28 4.40 37.46
N GLU A 399 28.59 4.37 37.69
CA GLU A 399 29.54 5.31 37.10
C GLU A 399 29.82 5.06 35.62
N GLU A 400 30.50 6.01 34.98
CA GLU A 400 31.08 5.87 33.65
C GLU A 400 32.43 5.11 33.69
N PRO A 401 32.86 4.45 32.60
CA PRO A 401 32.18 4.32 31.31
C PRO A 401 31.17 3.15 31.30
N GLY A 402 30.05 3.32 30.60
CA GLY A 402 29.11 2.23 30.36
C GLY A 402 28.01 2.64 29.38
N ASN A 403 27.19 1.70 28.94
CA ASN A 403 26.17 1.90 27.93
C ASN A 403 24.81 1.28 28.27
N LEU A 404 24.65 0.73 29.48
CA LEU A 404 23.38 0.23 29.98
C LEU A 404 22.58 1.36 30.62
N VAL A 405 21.33 1.51 30.19
CA VAL A 405 20.34 2.40 30.78
C VAL A 405 19.01 1.67 30.91
N HIS A 406 18.06 2.26 31.63
CA HIS A 406 16.73 1.73 31.84
C HIS A 406 15.68 2.77 31.47
N HIS A 407 14.42 2.33 31.39
CA HIS A 407 13.30 3.27 31.31
C HIS A 407 13.31 4.27 32.48
N GLY A 408 12.93 5.53 32.23
CA GLY A 408 13.12 6.65 33.16
C GLY A 408 12.53 6.48 34.57
N GLU A 409 11.52 5.63 34.74
CA GLU A 409 10.79 5.41 36.00
C GLU A 409 11.10 4.04 36.67
N VAL A 410 12.22 3.42 36.31
CA VAL A 410 12.57 2.10 36.85
C VAL A 410 12.86 2.15 38.36
N ARG A 411 12.46 1.11 39.11
CA ARG A 411 12.90 0.89 40.49
C ARG A 411 14.21 0.11 40.49
N PHE A 412 15.22 0.55 41.26
CA PHE A 412 16.53 -0.10 41.31
C PHE A 412 16.45 -1.63 41.52
N ALA A 413 15.61 -2.10 42.45
CA ALA A 413 15.44 -3.53 42.73
C ALA A 413 15.01 -4.37 41.51
N THR A 414 14.39 -3.76 40.49
CA THR A 414 13.99 -4.47 39.26
C THR A 414 15.10 -4.50 38.20
N THR A 415 16.20 -3.79 38.39
CA THR A 415 17.30 -3.70 37.41
C THR A 415 18.21 -4.93 37.42
N SER A 416 18.20 -5.72 38.50
CA SER A 416 19.12 -6.83 38.72
C SER A 416 20.61 -6.41 38.66
N LEU A 417 20.90 -5.16 39.01
CA LEU A 417 22.27 -4.65 39.11
C LEU A 417 22.86 -4.88 40.52
N PRO A 418 24.20 -4.99 40.64
CA PRO A 418 24.87 -4.99 41.94
C PRO A 418 24.50 -3.75 42.78
N LEU A 419 24.25 -3.93 44.08
CA LEU A 419 23.70 -2.90 44.97
C LEU A 419 24.53 -1.60 45.00
N GLU A 420 25.85 -1.67 44.82
CA GLU A 420 26.73 -0.51 44.76
C GLU A 420 26.39 0.48 43.63
N ARG A 421 25.74 0.01 42.56
CA ARG A 421 25.33 0.83 41.41
C ARG A 421 24.22 1.82 41.77
N GLU A 422 23.43 1.54 42.81
CA GLU A 422 22.32 2.41 43.27
C GLU A 422 22.82 3.78 43.75
N ARG A 423 24.07 3.86 44.23
CA ARG A 423 24.64 5.10 44.78
C ARG A 423 24.75 6.23 43.76
N VAL A 424 24.80 5.88 42.48
CA VAL A 424 25.05 6.82 41.39
C VAL A 424 23.91 6.67 40.40
N GLN A 425 23.03 7.65 40.38
CA GLN A 425 21.89 7.69 39.48
C GLN A 425 22.00 8.94 38.60
N ARG A 426 21.83 8.76 37.29
CA ARG A 426 21.86 9.87 36.32
C ARG A 426 20.77 9.68 35.27
N SER A 427 20.04 10.74 34.98
CA SER A 427 19.01 10.77 33.96
C SER A 427 19.55 11.42 32.69
N TYR A 428 19.15 10.89 31.54
CA TYR A 428 19.54 11.42 30.24
C TYR A 428 18.32 11.54 29.34
N ARG A 429 18.26 12.62 28.56
CA ARG A 429 17.29 12.82 27.49
C ARG A 429 17.94 12.58 26.14
N LEU A 430 17.30 11.78 25.30
CA LEU A 430 17.72 11.60 23.92
C LEU A 430 17.44 12.88 23.13
N ARG A 431 18.45 13.41 22.43
CA ARG A 431 18.31 14.59 21.56
C ARG A 431 18.00 14.23 20.11
N ARG A 432 18.26 12.98 19.74
CA ARG A 432 17.96 12.40 18.42
C ARG A 432 17.58 10.94 18.59
N PRO A 433 16.98 10.30 17.57
CA PRO A 433 16.71 8.88 17.64
C PRO A 433 17.99 8.02 17.73
N VAL A 434 17.96 6.97 18.55
CA VAL A 434 19.08 6.03 18.75
C VAL A 434 18.58 4.60 18.66
N HIS A 435 19.26 3.75 17.87
CA HIS A 435 19.01 2.31 17.84
C HIS A 435 19.68 1.63 19.03
N VAL A 436 18.91 0.83 19.77
CA VAL A 436 19.34 0.19 21.01
C VAL A 436 18.89 -1.27 21.03
N ILE A 437 19.58 -2.10 21.80
CA ILE A 437 18.98 -3.37 22.24
C ILE A 437 18.10 -3.06 23.43
N THR A 438 16.83 -3.45 23.37
CA THR A 438 15.94 -3.44 24.54
C THR A 438 15.66 -4.86 24.99
N GLY A 439 15.50 -5.07 26.29
CA GLY A 439 15.14 -6.36 26.87
C GLY A 439 14.62 -6.20 28.30
N ILE A 440 14.09 -7.28 28.85
CA ILE A 440 13.63 -7.32 30.24
C ILE A 440 14.70 -7.97 31.11
N THR A 441 15.09 -7.33 32.21
CA THR A 441 16.09 -7.90 33.13
C THR A 441 15.56 -9.19 33.78
N VAL A 442 16.41 -10.22 33.82
CA VAL A 442 16.10 -11.48 34.51
C VAL A 442 16.37 -11.36 36.02
N PRO A 443 15.76 -12.19 36.87
CA PRO A 443 16.14 -12.25 38.29
C PRO A 443 17.62 -12.63 38.46
N TRP A 444 18.38 -11.84 39.23
CA TRP A 444 19.81 -12.10 39.49
C TRP A 444 20.26 -11.45 40.80
N ALA A 445 21.26 -12.03 41.47
CA ALA A 445 21.80 -11.56 42.77
C ALA A 445 20.73 -11.21 43.83
N ASN A 446 19.72 -12.08 43.99
CA ASN A 446 18.57 -11.90 44.91
C ASN A 446 17.66 -10.70 44.59
N LEU A 447 17.77 -10.13 43.39
CA LEU A 447 16.86 -9.11 42.90
C LEU A 447 15.82 -9.72 41.95
N PRO A 448 14.56 -9.25 41.99
CA PRO A 448 13.45 -9.83 41.21
C PRO A 448 13.54 -9.62 39.70
N GLY A 449 14.39 -8.71 39.20
CA GLY A 449 14.39 -8.33 37.78
C GLY A 449 13.08 -7.66 37.34
N GLY A 450 12.82 -7.69 36.04
CA GLY A 450 11.59 -7.16 35.44
C GLY A 450 11.66 -5.71 34.92
N ALA A 451 12.81 -5.05 35.00
CA ALA A 451 13.00 -3.73 34.40
C ALA A 451 13.17 -3.82 32.89
N VAL A 452 12.65 -2.82 32.18
CA VAL A 452 13.05 -2.55 30.80
C VAL A 452 14.45 -1.94 30.80
N ALA A 453 15.38 -2.62 30.14
CA ALA A 453 16.75 -2.17 29.94
C ALA A 453 16.99 -1.82 28.47
N TYR A 454 17.95 -0.92 28.25
CA TYR A 454 18.45 -0.51 26.95
C TYR A 454 19.98 -0.57 26.95
N VAL A 455 20.56 -1.27 26.00
CA VAL A 455 22.00 -1.25 25.73
C VAL A 455 22.25 -0.36 24.53
N LEU A 456 22.94 0.76 24.77
CA LEU A 456 23.26 1.76 23.77
C LEU A 456 24.47 1.34 22.92
N PRO A 457 24.55 1.76 21.64
CA PRO A 457 25.64 1.37 20.74
C PRO A 457 27.00 1.96 21.13
N LYS A 458 27.00 3.06 21.89
CA LYS A 458 28.20 3.71 22.42
C LYS A 458 28.05 3.90 23.93
N THR A 459 29.17 4.22 24.58
CA THR A 459 29.14 4.62 25.99
C THR A 459 28.38 5.94 26.19
N ILE A 460 27.91 6.18 27.42
CA ILE A 460 27.26 7.45 27.79
C ILE A 460 28.14 8.65 27.44
N ALA A 461 29.42 8.62 27.80
CA ALA A 461 30.34 9.72 27.53
C ALA A 461 30.46 10.04 26.02
N GLU A 462 30.51 9.02 25.16
CA GLU A 462 30.54 9.21 23.71
C GLU A 462 29.22 9.78 23.18
N HIS A 463 28.09 9.32 23.72
CA HIS A 463 26.77 9.84 23.36
C HIS A 463 26.50 11.26 23.84
N GLU A 464 27.08 11.68 24.97
CA GLU A 464 27.06 13.08 25.38
C GLU A 464 27.99 13.92 24.50
N SER A 465 29.18 13.41 24.19
CA SER A 465 30.15 14.11 23.34
C SER A 465 29.66 14.34 21.91
N ASP A 466 28.89 13.40 21.34
CA ASP A 466 28.31 13.54 20.00
C ASP A 466 26.90 14.17 20.01
N GLY A 467 26.43 14.61 21.18
CA GLY A 467 25.15 15.29 21.39
C GLY A 467 23.92 14.40 21.23
N SER A 468 24.06 13.07 21.22
CA SER A 468 22.94 12.13 21.19
C SER A 468 22.14 12.11 22.49
N LEU A 469 22.84 12.24 23.61
CA LEU A 469 22.28 12.30 24.95
C LEU A 469 22.61 13.64 25.58
N GLU A 470 21.66 14.15 26.34
CA GLU A 470 21.83 15.32 27.20
C GLU A 470 21.52 14.87 28.63
N ARG A 471 22.46 15.06 29.55
CA ARG A 471 22.20 14.84 30.97
C ARG A 471 21.15 15.84 31.47
N ILE A 472 20.20 15.33 32.24
CA ILE A 472 19.14 16.13 32.86
C ILE A 472 19.18 15.96 34.38
N GLU A 473 18.74 17.00 35.09
CA GLU A 473 18.66 17.04 36.55
C GLU A 473 17.56 16.13 37.12
#